data_AF-A0A7X8FUE3-F1
#
_entry.id   AF-A0A7X8FUE3-F1
#
_cell.length_a   1.000
_cell.length_b   1.000
_cell.length_c   1.000
_cell.angle_alpha   90.00
_cell.angle_beta   90.00
_cell.angle_gamma   90.00
#
_symmetry.space_group_name_H-M   'P 1'
#
loop_
_entity.id
_entity.type
_entity.pdbx_description
1 polymer ?
#
loop_
_entity_poly.entity_id
_entity_poly.type
_entity_poly.pdbx_seq_one_letter_code
_entity_poly.pdbx_strand_id
1 'polypeptide(L)'
;QEMTARKVLLLACKSGNGIDDELLANIVRQTGISEAWLRNRLDTVRQRWMLSLDRLRILREKRYAYYLRAQKSRLEMQNLDPDSTRYAILERDYRYCTKRVDDLKNQCARLQMAPSNRFLAQVLGMCRGTVDSTLASARKHEYSRVS
;
A
#
# COMPACT_ATOMS: atom_id res chain seq x y z
N GLN A 1 3.61 -28.31 11.57
CA GLN A 1 3.17 -28.04 10.18
C GLN A 1 2.13 -26.92 10.15
N GLU A 2 1.09 -26.95 10.99
CA GLU A 2 0.09 -25.87 11.16
C GLU A 2 0.69 -24.45 11.33
N MET A 3 1.72 -24.30 12.16
CA MET A 3 2.42 -23.02 12.36
C MET A 3 3.06 -22.48 11.07
N THR A 4 3.48 -23.36 10.16
CA THR A 4 4.06 -22.96 8.86
C THR A 4 2.96 -22.51 7.91
N ALA A 5 1.86 -23.26 7.78
CA ALA A 5 0.70 -22.84 6.98
C ALA A 5 0.15 -21.48 7.42
N ARG A 6 0.02 -21.26 8.73
CA ARG A 6 -0.40 -19.97 9.30
C ARG A 6 0.57 -18.83 8.98
N LYS A 7 1.88 -19.08 9.04
CA LYS A 7 2.90 -18.11 8.62
C LYS A 7 2.72 -17.73 7.15
N VAL A 8 2.60 -18.73 6.27
CA VAL A 8 2.44 -18.51 4.83
C VAL A 8 1.16 -17.72 4.53
N LEU A 9 0.04 -18.10 5.14
CA LEU A 9 -1.22 -17.36 5.03
C LEU A 9 -1.07 -15.89 5.41
N LEU A 10 -0.48 -15.61 6.58
CA LEU A 10 -0.31 -14.23 7.05
C LEU A 10 0.66 -13.43 6.18
N LEU A 11 1.73 -14.04 5.68
CA LEU A 11 2.68 -13.41 4.75
C LEU A 11 2.02 -13.12 3.39
N ALA A 12 1.21 -14.03 2.86
CA ALA A 12 0.45 -13.80 1.64
C ALA A 12 -0.53 -12.62 1.80
N CYS A 13 -1.31 -12.62 2.89
CA CYS A 13 -2.19 -11.50 3.23
C CYS A 13 -1.44 -10.16 3.35
N LYS A 14 -0.21 -10.19 3.89
CA LYS A 14 0.65 -9.00 4.09
C LYS A 14 1.38 -8.51 2.86
N SER A 15 1.63 -9.38 1.89
CA SER A 15 2.26 -9.02 0.62
C SER A 15 1.23 -8.60 -0.42
N GLY A 16 -0.05 -8.94 -0.21
CA GLY A 16 -1.09 -8.76 -1.23
C GLY A 16 -0.97 -9.77 -2.35
N ASN A 17 -0.08 -10.77 -2.20
CA ASN A 17 0.02 -11.87 -3.13
C ASN A 17 -1.22 -12.75 -3.03
N GLY A 18 -1.75 -13.13 -4.19
CA GLY A 18 -2.76 -14.18 -4.26
C GLY A 18 -2.19 -15.48 -3.70
N ILE A 19 -2.99 -16.16 -2.91
CA ILE A 19 -2.79 -17.58 -2.61
C ILE A 19 -3.41 -18.33 -3.79
N ASP A 20 -2.60 -19.12 -4.50
CA ASP A 20 -3.10 -20.03 -5.53
C ASP A 20 -3.87 -21.20 -4.90
N ASP A 21 -4.59 -21.95 -5.74
CA ASP A 21 -5.48 -23.01 -5.25
C ASP A 21 -4.72 -24.16 -4.57
N GLU A 22 -3.50 -24.46 -5.03
CA GLU A 22 -2.66 -25.50 -4.44
C GLU A 22 -2.18 -25.12 -3.02
N LEU A 23 -1.71 -23.89 -2.86
CA LEU A 23 -1.28 -23.37 -1.56
C LEU A 23 -2.47 -23.24 -0.61
N LEU A 24 -3.63 -22.84 -1.12
CA LEU A 24 -4.86 -22.78 -0.34
C LEU A 24 -5.27 -24.16 0.16
N ALA A 25 -5.29 -25.17 -0.72
CA ALA A 25 -5.60 -26.55 -0.35
C ALA A 25 -4.61 -27.10 0.70
N ASN A 26 -3.33 -26.74 0.59
CA ASN A 26 -2.32 -27.09 1.59
C ASN A 26 -2.57 -26.40 2.94
N ILE A 27 -2.96 -25.12 2.95
CA ILE A 27 -3.32 -24.41 4.19
C ILE A 27 -4.55 -25.05 4.84
N VAL A 28 -5.60 -25.33 4.06
CA VAL A 28 -6.83 -26.00 4.54
C VAL A 28 -6.50 -27.33 5.20
N ARG A 29 -5.70 -28.17 4.51
CA ARG A 29 -5.28 -29.48 5.02
C ARG A 29 -4.49 -29.39 6.32
N GLN A 30 -3.61 -28.39 6.45
CA GLN A 30 -2.74 -28.25 7.62
C GLN A 30 -3.38 -27.52 8.80
N THR A 31 -4.44 -26.75 8.58
CA THR A 31 -5.11 -25.95 9.62
C THR A 31 -6.48 -26.48 9.99
N GLY A 32 -7.08 -27.36 9.17
CA GLY A 32 -8.44 -27.85 9.35
C GLY A 32 -9.52 -26.79 9.11
N ILE A 33 -9.14 -25.58 8.68
CA ILE A 33 -10.09 -24.49 8.38
C ILE A 33 -10.78 -24.77 7.06
N SER A 34 -12.09 -24.52 6.98
CA SER A 34 -12.82 -24.75 5.73
C SER A 34 -12.32 -23.84 4.61
N GLU A 35 -12.20 -24.42 3.41
CA GLU A 35 -11.74 -23.68 2.23
C GLU A 35 -12.67 -22.52 1.89
N ALA A 36 -13.99 -22.75 1.91
CA ALA A 36 -15.00 -21.73 1.63
C ALA A 36 -14.88 -20.54 2.59
N TRP A 37 -14.65 -20.81 3.88
CA TRP A 37 -14.43 -19.76 4.88
C TRP A 37 -13.15 -18.98 4.58
N LEU A 38 -12.05 -19.69 4.28
CA LEU A 38 -10.76 -19.07 4.02
C LEU A 38 -10.77 -18.20 2.75
N ARG A 39 -11.40 -18.67 1.66
CA ARG A 39 -11.58 -17.89 0.42
C ARG A 39 -12.30 -16.57 0.69
N ASN A 40 -13.43 -16.63 1.40
CA ASN A 40 -14.21 -15.43 1.74
C ASN A 40 -13.38 -14.39 2.53
N ARG A 41 -12.56 -14.86 3.49
CA ARG A 41 -11.66 -13.99 4.25
C ARG A 41 -10.52 -13.42 3.40
N LEU A 42 -9.94 -14.22 2.52
CA LEU A 42 -8.92 -13.75 1.58
C LEU A 42 -9.49 -12.70 0.62
N ASP A 43 -10.73 -12.84 0.18
CA ASP A 43 -11.39 -11.83 -0.66
C ASP A 43 -11.58 -10.51 0.09
N THR A 44 -11.90 -10.57 1.39
CA THR A 44 -11.96 -9.37 2.24
C THR A 44 -10.59 -8.68 2.33
N VAL A 45 -9.51 -9.46 2.45
CA VAL A 45 -8.13 -8.93 2.45
C VAL A 45 -7.78 -8.33 1.08
N ARG A 46 -8.14 -8.98 -0.02
CA ARG A 46 -7.93 -8.49 -1.39
C ARG A 46 -8.66 -7.18 -1.66
N GLN A 47 -9.92 -7.08 -1.25
CA GLN A 47 -10.68 -5.83 -1.35
C GLN A 47 -10.00 -4.70 -0.58
N ARG A 48 -9.46 -4.97 0.61
CA ARG A 48 -8.69 -3.98 1.37
C ARG A 48 -7.44 -3.52 0.62
N TRP A 49 -6.72 -4.43 -0.03
CA TRP A 49 -5.59 -4.12 -0.90
C TRP A 49 -5.99 -3.26 -2.10
N MET A 50 -7.06 -3.63 -2.79
CA MET A 50 -7.58 -2.86 -3.93
C MET A 50 -7.92 -1.43 -3.55
N LEU A 51 -8.54 -1.22 -2.38
CA LEU A 51 -8.83 0.13 -1.88
C LEU A 51 -7.56 0.94 -1.60
N SER A 52 -6.51 0.31 -1.07
CA SER A 52 -5.20 0.96 -0.88
C SER A 52 -4.54 1.31 -2.22
N LEU A 53 -4.59 0.41 -3.20
CA LEU A 53 -4.07 0.64 -4.55
C LEU A 53 -4.80 1.76 -5.28
N ASP A 54 -6.13 1.80 -5.18
CA ASP A 54 -6.93 2.86 -5.80
C ASP A 54 -6.64 4.22 -5.17
N ARG A 55 -6.53 4.29 -3.82
CA ARG A 55 -6.10 5.50 -3.13
C ARG A 55 -4.71 5.96 -3.59
N LEU A 56 -3.77 5.03 -3.73
CA LEU A 56 -2.42 5.34 -4.24
C LEU A 56 -2.48 5.89 -5.67
N ARG A 57 -3.28 5.26 -6.53
CA ARG A 57 -3.50 5.70 -7.92
C ARG A 57 -4.04 7.13 -7.96
N ILE A 58 -5.10 7.42 -7.20
CA ILE A 58 -5.70 8.76 -7.12
C ILE A 58 -4.68 9.81 -6.63
N LEU A 59 -3.87 9.48 -5.61
CA LEU A 59 -2.84 10.39 -5.11
C LEU A 59 -1.76 10.66 -6.18
N ARG A 60 -1.35 9.64 -6.92
CA ARG A 60 -0.38 9.77 -8.02
C ARG A 60 -0.93 10.60 -9.17
N GLU A 61 -2.18 10.38 -9.57
CA GLU A 61 -2.86 11.16 -10.62
C GLU A 61 -2.97 12.63 -10.22
N LYS A 62 -3.40 12.92 -8.98
CA LYS A 62 -3.44 14.29 -8.45
C LYS A 62 -2.05 14.93 -8.46
N ARG A 63 -1.02 14.19 -8.04
CA ARG A 63 0.36 14.67 -8.05
C ARG A 63 0.81 15.02 -9.46
N TYR A 64 0.50 14.17 -10.42
CA TYR A 64 0.84 14.37 -11.82
C TYR A 64 0.14 15.61 -12.40
N ALA A 65 -1.14 15.83 -12.08
CA ALA A 65 -1.87 17.01 -12.50
C ALA A 65 -1.22 18.31 -11.99
N TYR A 66 -0.83 18.37 -10.71
CA TYR A 66 -0.11 19.53 -10.17
C TYR A 66 1.29 19.69 -10.76
N TYR A 67 1.99 18.59 -11.03
CA TYR A 67 3.29 18.62 -11.70
C TYR A 67 3.19 19.24 -13.10
N LEU A 68 2.23 18.78 -13.92
CA LEU A 68 2.01 19.34 -15.25
C LEU A 68 1.67 20.82 -15.21
N ARG A 69 0.80 21.24 -14.26
CA ARG A 69 0.46 22.65 -14.07
C ARG A 69 1.68 23.48 -13.68
N ALA A 70 2.53 22.99 -12.78
CA ALA A 70 3.78 23.65 -12.43
C ALA A 70 4.70 23.81 -13.64
N GLN A 71 4.87 22.75 -14.46
CA GLN A 71 5.70 22.83 -15.66
C GLN A 71 5.14 23.82 -16.68
N LYS A 72 3.81 23.85 -16.87
CA LYS A 72 3.16 24.86 -17.71
C LYS A 72 3.47 26.28 -17.23
N SER A 73 3.23 26.57 -15.95
CA SER A 73 3.49 27.91 -15.39
C SER A 73 4.98 28.29 -15.52
N ARG A 74 5.89 27.33 -15.31
CA ARG A 74 7.33 27.52 -15.51
C ARG A 74 7.68 27.88 -16.95
N LEU A 75 7.13 27.17 -17.93
CA LEU A 75 7.37 27.42 -19.35
C LEU A 75 6.81 28.77 -19.79
N GLU A 76 5.61 29.14 -19.34
CA GLU A 76 5.01 30.44 -19.66
C GLU A 76 5.84 31.61 -19.10
N MET A 77 6.40 31.46 -17.89
CA MET A 77 7.25 32.49 -17.27
C MET A 77 8.55 32.76 -18.05
N GLN A 78 9.08 31.80 -18.81
CA GLN A 78 10.36 31.96 -19.52
C GLN A 78 10.34 33.08 -20.56
N ASN A 79 9.16 33.42 -21.09
CA ASN A 79 9.00 34.42 -22.14
C ASN A 79 8.34 35.72 -21.64
N LEU A 80 8.25 35.90 -20.32
CA LEU A 80 7.62 37.07 -19.71
C LEU A 80 8.64 37.95 -19.02
N ASP A 81 8.34 39.25 -18.98
CA ASP A 81 9.03 40.20 -18.13
C ASP A 81 8.79 39.82 -16.65
N PRO A 82 9.86 39.59 -15.84
CA PRO A 82 9.75 39.28 -14.42
C PRO A 82 8.96 40.30 -13.60
N ASP A 83 8.95 41.57 -14.02
CA ASP A 83 8.24 42.65 -13.31
C ASP A 83 6.75 42.75 -13.73
N SER A 84 6.32 41.93 -14.70
CA SER A 84 4.93 41.93 -15.14
C SER A 84 3.99 41.27 -14.13
N THR A 85 2.78 41.81 -14.00
CA THR A 85 1.70 41.22 -13.19
C THR A 85 1.43 39.76 -13.57
N ARG A 86 1.55 39.43 -14.86
CA ARG A 86 1.35 38.06 -15.36
C ARG A 86 2.41 37.10 -14.84
N TYR A 87 3.68 37.53 -14.80
CA TYR A 87 4.76 36.73 -14.23
C TYR A 87 4.49 36.44 -12.74
N ALA A 88 4.15 37.46 -11.94
CA ALA A 88 3.85 37.29 -10.52
C ALA A 88 2.70 36.29 -10.25
N ILE A 89 1.65 36.30 -11.08
CA ILE A 89 0.54 35.34 -11.00
C ILE A 89 1.03 33.91 -11.27
N LEU A 90 1.79 33.71 -12.35
CA LEU A 90 2.31 32.40 -12.72
C LEU A 90 3.33 31.88 -11.70
N GLU A 91 4.14 32.76 -11.13
CA GLU A 91 5.11 32.39 -10.09
C GLU A 91 4.40 31.90 -8.83
N ARG A 92 3.35 32.61 -8.39
CA ARG A 92 2.51 32.17 -7.26
C ARG A 92 1.89 30.81 -7.54
N ASP A 93 1.38 30.60 -8.75
CA ASP A 93 0.78 29.32 -9.16
C ASP A 93 1.82 28.18 -9.20
N TYR A 94 3.01 28.45 -9.73
CA TYR A 94 4.14 27.52 -9.77
C TYR A 94 4.55 27.09 -8.36
N ARG A 95 4.75 28.05 -7.45
CA ARG A 95 5.10 27.77 -6.05
C ARG A 95 4.02 26.94 -5.35
N TYR A 96 2.75 27.29 -5.56
CA TYR A 96 1.62 26.52 -5.02
C TYR A 96 1.63 25.08 -5.54
N CYS A 97 1.72 24.88 -6.86
CA CYS A 97 1.68 23.56 -7.47
C CYS A 97 2.87 22.69 -7.02
N THR A 98 4.08 23.27 -6.95
CA THR A 98 5.28 22.57 -6.48
C THR A 98 5.13 22.08 -5.04
N LYS A 99 4.63 22.94 -4.15
CA LYS A 99 4.31 22.54 -2.77
C LYS A 99 3.30 21.39 -2.73
N ARG A 100 2.25 21.44 -3.57
CA ARG A 100 1.25 20.36 -3.64
C ARG A 100 1.83 19.03 -4.16
N VAL A 101 2.78 19.08 -5.09
CA VAL A 101 3.51 17.89 -5.56
C VAL A 101 4.25 17.22 -4.40
N ASP A 102 4.96 18.01 -3.58
CA ASP A 102 5.70 17.50 -2.43
C ASP A 102 4.78 16.95 -1.33
N ASP A 103 3.69 17.66 -1.02
CA ASP A 103 2.67 17.19 -0.08
C ASP A 103 2.10 15.83 -0.51
N LEU A 104 1.76 15.67 -1.80
CA LEU A 104 1.21 14.43 -2.34
C LEU A 104 2.26 13.31 -2.42
N LYS A 105 3.52 13.64 -2.70
CA LYS A 105 4.64 12.69 -2.61
C LYS A 105 4.76 12.14 -1.19
N ASN A 106 4.70 13.00 -0.18
CA ASN A 106 4.75 12.61 1.23
C ASN A 106 3.51 11.80 1.66
N GLN A 107 2.33 12.10 1.11
CA GLN A 107 1.13 11.28 1.33
C GLN A 107 1.26 9.88 0.72
N CYS A 108 1.79 9.77 -0.51
CA CYS A 108 2.05 8.48 -1.14
C CYS A 108 3.02 7.64 -0.31
N ALA A 109 4.11 8.24 0.19
CA ALA A 109 5.12 7.55 0.98
C ALA A 109 4.60 7.04 2.34
N ARG A 110 3.64 7.76 2.94
CA ARG A 110 3.03 7.38 4.23
C ARG A 110 1.86 6.41 4.10
N LEU A 111 1.36 6.18 2.89
CA LEU A 111 0.21 5.31 2.67
C LEU A 111 0.56 3.87 3.05
N GLN A 112 -0.14 3.34 4.05
CA GLN A 112 -0.01 1.94 4.45
C GLN A 112 -0.71 1.05 3.43
N MET A 113 0.10 0.42 2.56
CA MET A 113 -0.40 -0.49 1.53
C MET A 113 -0.90 -1.80 2.13
N ALA A 114 -0.08 -2.40 3.00
CA ALA A 114 -0.41 -3.66 3.62
C ALA A 114 -1.50 -3.54 4.70
N PRO A 115 -2.40 -4.54 4.82
CA PRO A 115 -3.39 -4.59 5.88
C PRO A 115 -2.70 -4.59 7.25
N SER A 116 -3.28 -3.93 8.26
CA SER A 116 -2.73 -3.92 9.61
C SER A 116 -2.86 -5.30 10.29
N ASN A 117 -2.00 -5.59 11.27
CA ASN A 117 -2.10 -6.86 12.02
C ASN A 117 -3.44 -6.96 12.76
N ARG A 118 -3.97 -5.84 13.24
CA ARG A 118 -5.31 -5.75 13.84
C ARG A 118 -6.41 -6.14 12.85
N PHE A 119 -6.32 -5.67 11.61
CA PHE A 119 -7.27 -6.03 10.58
C PHE A 119 -7.20 -7.52 10.24
N LEU A 120 -6.00 -8.08 10.07
CA LEU A 120 -5.83 -9.51 9.81
C LEU A 120 -6.37 -10.37 10.95
N ALA A 121 -6.10 -9.98 12.19
CA ALA A 121 -6.62 -10.64 13.38
C ALA A 121 -8.16 -10.68 13.37
N GLN A 122 -8.80 -9.55 13.06
CA GLN A 122 -10.26 -9.46 12.95
C GLN A 122 -10.82 -10.34 11.83
N VAL A 123 -10.24 -10.26 10.63
CA VAL A 123 -10.73 -10.98 9.45
C VAL A 123 -10.54 -12.49 9.60
N LEU A 124 -9.40 -12.92 10.14
CA LEU A 124 -9.06 -14.34 10.31
C LEU A 124 -9.54 -14.92 11.65
N GLY A 125 -10.23 -14.15 12.49
CA GLY A 125 -10.70 -14.63 13.80
C GLY A 125 -9.57 -15.04 14.75
N MET A 126 -8.41 -14.39 14.65
CA MET A 126 -7.22 -14.71 15.42
C MET A 126 -6.96 -13.65 16.49
N CYS A 127 -6.30 -14.02 17.59
CA CYS A 127 -5.76 -13.03 18.52
C CYS A 127 -4.67 -12.20 17.84
N ARG A 128 -4.68 -10.87 18.07
CA ARG A 128 -3.66 -9.97 17.53
C ARG A 128 -2.24 -10.39 17.92
N GLY A 129 -2.04 -10.79 19.19
CA GLY A 129 -0.75 -11.28 19.67
C GLY A 129 -0.23 -12.49 18.88
N THR A 130 -1.13 -13.38 18.44
CA THR A 130 -0.79 -14.52 17.57
C THR A 130 -0.35 -14.07 16.19
N VAL A 131 -1.04 -13.09 15.59
CA VAL A 131 -0.63 -12.50 14.30
C VAL A 131 0.74 -11.85 14.42
N ASP A 132 0.93 -11.03 15.46
CA ASP A 132 2.18 -10.31 15.73
C ASP A 132 3.35 -11.29 15.93
N SER A 133 3.20 -12.30 16.78
CA SER A 133 4.25 -13.30 17.05
C SER A 133 4.54 -14.18 15.84
N THR A 134 3.51 -14.58 15.09
CA THR A 134 3.66 -15.42 13.90
C THR A 134 4.44 -14.66 12.81
N LEU A 135 4.09 -13.40 12.53
CA LEU A 135 4.81 -12.57 11.57
C LEU A 135 6.23 -12.21 12.04
N ALA A 136 6.42 -11.96 13.34
CA ALA A 136 7.76 -11.69 13.90
C ALA A 136 8.68 -12.91 13.77
N SER A 137 8.16 -14.11 14.05
CA SER A 137 8.93 -15.35 13.91
C SER A 137 9.25 -15.67 12.45
N ALA A 138 8.38 -15.31 11.50
CA ALA A 138 8.68 -15.45 10.08
C ALA A 138 9.89 -14.60 9.65
N ARG A 139 9.98 -13.36 10.15
CA ARG A 139 11.11 -12.45 9.86
C ARG A 139 12.42 -12.90 10.49
N LYS A 140 12.40 -13.49 11.69
CA LYS A 140 13.62 -14.01 12.35
C LYS A 140 14.29 -15.15 11.57
N HIS A 141 13.51 -15.96 10.85
CA HIS A 141 14.06 -17.03 10.01
C HIS A 141 14.73 -16.53 8.72
N GLU A 142 14.46 -15.30 8.28
CA GLU A 142 15.18 -14.69 7.14
C GLU A 142 16.58 -14.22 7.56
N TYR A 143 16.72 -13.56 8.71
CA TYR A 143 18.02 -13.08 9.19
C TYR A 143 18.99 -14.21 9.60
N SER A 144 18.47 -15.35 10.04
CA SER A 144 19.29 -16.52 10.41
C SER A 144 19.73 -17.37 9.20
N ARG A 145 19.29 -17.05 7.97
CA ARG A 145 19.77 -17.68 6.74
C ARG A 145 20.77 -16.82 5.95
N VAL A 146 20.99 -15.58 6.38
CA VAL A 146 21.92 -14.60 5.77
C VAL A 146 23.12 -14.31 6.70
N SER A 147 23.22 -15.03 7.82
CA SER A 147 24.43 -15.11 8.67
C SER A 147 25.06 -16.48 8.52
#